data_AF-A0A1X9MJ94-F1
#
_entry.id   AF-A0A1X9MJ94-F1
#
_cell.length_a   1.000
_cell.length_b   1.000
_cell.length_c   1.000
_cell.angle_alpha   90.00
_cell.angle_beta   90.00
_cell.angle_gamma   90.00
#
_symmetry.space_group_name_H-M   'P 1'
#
loop_
_entity.id
_entity.type
_entity.pdbx_description
1 polymer ?
#
loop_
_entity_poly.entity_id
_entity_poly.type
_entity_poly.pdbx_seq_one_letter_code
_entity_poly.pdbx_strand_id
1 'polypeptide(L)'
;MTNSNKELSSEQREELLNTLHDRFEKNMVRHQGLDWAAVQAKLEANPEKLWSLNEMEKTGGEPDVVGWDQTTEEYLFYDCSAESPKGRRSVCYDREALESRKKHKPENSAIDLATAMGIELLTEEQYRELQELGNFDLKTSSWVQTPAPIRKLGGAIFCDRRYDTVFMYHNGADSYYAARGFRGSLKV
;
A
#
# COMPACT_ATOMS: atom_id res chain seq x y z
N MET A 1 11.38 -20.63 -6.90
CA MET A 1 10.67 -21.66 -6.13
C MET A 1 10.53 -21.18 -4.69
N THR A 2 9.33 -20.79 -4.30
CA THR A 2 8.71 -21.04 -2.99
C THR A 2 7.22 -20.85 -3.25
N ASN A 3 6.53 -21.96 -3.56
CA ASN A 3 5.07 -22.01 -3.44
C ASN A 3 4.77 -22.02 -1.93
N SER A 4 4.94 -20.87 -1.30
CA SER A 4 4.36 -20.63 0.00
C SER A 4 2.87 -20.53 -0.25
N ASN A 5 2.06 -21.50 0.23
CA ASN A 5 0.61 -21.38 0.15
C ASN A 5 0.23 -20.04 0.79
N LYS A 6 -0.19 -19.07 -0.03
CA LYS A 6 -0.65 -17.74 0.40
C LYS A 6 -2.06 -17.87 0.95
N GLU A 7 -2.19 -18.64 2.01
CA GLU A 7 -3.45 -18.98 2.66
C GLU A 7 -3.35 -18.67 4.15
N LEU A 8 -4.41 -18.08 4.69
CA LEU A 8 -4.56 -17.83 6.12
C LEU A 8 -5.19 -19.04 6.81
N SER A 9 -4.85 -19.26 8.08
CA SER A 9 -5.64 -20.15 8.92
C SER A 9 -7.08 -19.64 9.05
N SER A 10 -8.01 -20.51 9.44
CA SER A 10 -9.40 -20.10 9.67
C SER A 10 -9.49 -18.99 10.72
N GLU A 11 -8.71 -19.07 11.82
CA GLU A 11 -8.72 -18.03 12.85
C GLU A 11 -8.17 -16.69 12.31
N GLN A 12 -7.06 -16.72 11.58
CA GLN A 12 -6.48 -15.51 10.97
C GLN A 12 -7.42 -14.86 9.97
N ARG A 13 -8.15 -15.67 9.20
CA ARG A 13 -9.14 -15.19 8.24
C ARG A 13 -10.30 -14.49 8.92
N GLU A 14 -10.85 -15.11 9.95
CA GLU A 14 -11.95 -14.55 10.73
C GLU A 14 -11.53 -13.26 11.44
N GLU A 15 -10.35 -13.24 12.06
CA GLU A 15 -9.79 -12.05 12.70
C GLU A 15 -9.61 -10.89 11.70
N LEU A 16 -9.06 -11.18 10.51
CA LEU A 16 -8.89 -10.18 9.46
C LEU A 16 -10.25 -9.66 8.96
N LEU A 17 -11.21 -10.54 8.66
CA LEU A 17 -12.52 -10.14 8.17
C LEU A 17 -13.27 -9.27 9.19
N ASN A 18 -13.21 -9.62 10.48
CA ASN A 18 -13.78 -8.79 11.54
C ASN A 18 -13.09 -7.43 11.63
N THR A 19 -11.76 -7.40 11.52
CA THR A 19 -10.98 -6.15 11.53
C THR A 19 -11.35 -5.24 10.35
N LEU A 20 -11.48 -5.81 9.15
CA LEU A 20 -11.88 -5.09 7.95
C LEU A 20 -13.34 -4.61 8.03
N HIS A 21 -14.26 -5.44 8.53
CA HIS A 21 -15.67 -5.08 8.75
C HIS A 21 -15.79 -3.89 9.70
N ASP A 22 -15.17 -4.01 10.88
CA ASP A 22 -15.16 -2.95 11.90
C ASP A 22 -14.59 -1.63 11.34
N ARG A 23 -13.58 -1.72 10.48
CA ARG A 23 -12.97 -0.54 9.84
C ARG A 23 -13.89 0.07 8.80
N PHE A 24 -14.53 -0.76 7.96
CA PHE A 24 -15.50 -0.33 6.97
C PHE A 24 -16.64 0.47 7.62
N GLU A 25 -17.25 -0.08 8.67
CA GLU A 25 -18.34 0.60 9.39
C GLU A 25 -17.92 1.92 10.04
N LYS A 26 -16.68 1.99 10.55
CA LYS A 26 -16.14 3.22 11.17
C LYS A 26 -15.82 4.30 10.13
N ASN A 27 -15.53 3.91 8.88
CA ASN A 27 -15.02 4.80 7.84
C ASN A 27 -15.97 4.96 6.65
N MET A 28 -17.28 4.82 6.84
CA MET A 28 -18.30 4.89 5.76
C MET A 28 -18.18 6.08 4.79
N VAL A 29 -17.55 7.19 5.21
CA VAL A 29 -17.22 8.32 4.33
C VAL A 29 -16.36 7.90 3.13
N ARG A 30 -15.49 6.90 3.29
CA ARG A 30 -14.61 6.36 2.25
C ARG A 30 -15.31 5.38 1.29
N HIS A 31 -16.48 4.86 1.68
CA HIS A 31 -17.12 3.70 1.03
C HIS A 31 -18.52 4.03 0.51
N GLN A 32 -18.76 5.29 0.12
CA GLN A 32 -20.10 5.72 -0.27
C GLN A 32 -20.67 4.84 -1.40
N GLY A 33 -21.79 4.17 -1.11
CA GLY A 33 -22.48 3.30 -2.05
C GLY A 33 -21.93 1.87 -2.15
N LEU A 34 -20.95 1.49 -1.33
CA LEU A 34 -20.48 0.12 -1.23
C LEU A 34 -21.23 -0.64 -0.13
N ASP A 35 -21.44 -1.94 -0.36
CA ASP A 35 -22.06 -2.86 0.60
C ASP A 35 -21.02 -3.85 1.14
N TRP A 36 -20.90 -3.93 2.46
CA TRP A 36 -19.90 -4.80 3.09
C TRP A 36 -20.11 -6.28 2.74
N ALA A 37 -21.35 -6.76 2.68
CA ALA A 37 -21.60 -8.18 2.39
C ALA A 37 -21.10 -8.55 0.98
N ALA A 38 -21.23 -7.65 0.00
CA ALA A 38 -20.66 -7.83 -1.33
C ALA A 38 -19.11 -7.80 -1.34
N VAL A 39 -18.49 -6.91 -0.55
CA VAL A 39 -17.02 -6.86 -0.39
C VAL A 39 -16.50 -8.16 0.25
N GLN A 40 -17.12 -8.59 1.36
CA GLN A 40 -16.77 -9.81 2.07
C GLN A 40 -16.89 -11.05 1.17
N ALA A 41 -17.98 -11.19 0.40
CA ALA A 41 -18.14 -12.30 -0.51
C ALA A 41 -17.02 -12.36 -1.57
N LYS A 42 -16.60 -11.19 -2.10
CA LYS A 42 -15.46 -11.11 -3.05
C LYS A 42 -14.15 -11.50 -2.37
N LEU A 43 -13.92 -11.06 -1.13
CA LEU A 43 -12.72 -11.42 -0.36
C LEU A 43 -12.65 -12.93 -0.07
N GLU A 44 -13.74 -13.53 0.39
CA GLU A 44 -13.81 -14.96 0.72
C GLU A 44 -13.60 -15.85 -0.51
N ALA A 45 -14.04 -15.40 -1.69
CA ALA A 45 -13.79 -16.06 -2.96
C ALA A 45 -12.32 -15.96 -3.43
N ASN A 46 -11.50 -15.09 -2.81
CA ASN A 46 -10.11 -14.83 -3.21
C ASN A 46 -9.12 -14.98 -2.03
N PRO A 47 -8.81 -16.22 -1.58
CA PRO A 47 -7.94 -16.46 -0.43
C PRO A 47 -6.55 -15.81 -0.50
N GLU A 48 -5.96 -15.73 -1.70
CA GLU A 48 -4.65 -15.09 -1.89
C GLU A 48 -4.71 -13.57 -1.63
N LYS A 49 -5.85 -12.93 -1.94
CA LYS A 49 -6.06 -11.50 -1.68
C LYS A 49 -6.25 -11.22 -0.19
N LEU A 50 -6.96 -12.11 0.51
CA LEU A 50 -7.04 -12.07 1.97
C LEU A 50 -5.64 -12.20 2.60
N TRP A 51 -4.80 -13.09 2.08
CA TRP A 51 -3.41 -13.18 2.53
C TRP A 51 -2.65 -11.87 2.32
N SER A 52 -2.77 -11.23 1.16
CA SER A 52 -2.15 -9.92 0.89
C SER A 52 -2.63 -8.83 1.86
N LEU A 53 -3.93 -8.74 2.11
CA LEU A 53 -4.51 -7.78 3.06
C LEU A 53 -4.03 -8.03 4.49
N ASN A 54 -3.86 -9.30 4.89
CA ASN A 54 -3.27 -9.64 6.18
C ASN A 54 -1.83 -9.14 6.32
N GLU A 55 -1.02 -9.25 5.27
CA GLU A 55 0.36 -8.73 5.29
C GLU A 55 0.39 -7.19 5.31
N MET A 56 -0.56 -6.54 4.61
CA MET A 56 -0.76 -5.09 4.74
C MET A 56 -1.11 -4.70 6.18
N GLU A 57 -2.03 -5.42 6.82
CA GLU A 57 -2.45 -5.19 8.21
C GLU A 57 -1.28 -5.36 9.19
N LYS A 58 -0.55 -6.48 9.11
CA LYS A 58 0.61 -6.79 9.98
C LYS A 58 1.69 -5.71 9.95
N THR A 59 1.85 -5.02 8.83
CA THR A 59 2.84 -3.96 8.67
C THR A 59 2.33 -2.57 9.05
N GLY A 60 1.11 -2.48 9.59
CA GLY A 60 0.46 -1.23 10.02
C GLY A 60 -0.16 -0.46 8.85
N GLY A 61 -0.64 -1.19 7.84
CA GLY A 61 -1.28 -0.64 6.64
C GLY A 61 -2.66 -0.06 6.89
N GLU A 62 -3.40 -0.69 7.79
CA GLU A 62 -4.85 -0.47 7.96
C GLU A 62 -5.55 -0.47 6.59
N PRO A 63 -5.42 -1.54 5.79
CA PRO A 63 -6.03 -1.62 4.47
C PRO A 63 -7.55 -1.43 4.56
N ASP A 64 -8.08 -0.68 3.61
CA ASP A 64 -9.50 -0.34 3.56
C ASP A 64 -9.95 -0.25 2.10
N VAL A 65 -11.22 -0.53 1.83
CA VAL A 65 -11.77 -0.41 0.48
C VAL A 65 -11.98 1.06 0.15
N VAL A 66 -11.46 1.55 -0.97
CA VAL A 66 -11.52 2.97 -1.33
C VAL A 66 -12.37 3.25 -2.57
N GLY A 67 -12.81 2.19 -3.24
CA GLY A 67 -13.61 2.30 -4.44
C GLY A 67 -13.91 0.96 -5.09
N TRP A 68 -14.64 1.04 -6.19
CA TRP A 68 -15.02 -0.08 -7.04
C TRP A 68 -14.69 0.27 -8.49
N ASP A 69 -13.85 -0.54 -9.13
CA ASP A 69 -13.54 -0.43 -10.55
C ASP A 69 -14.64 -1.16 -11.34
N GLN A 70 -15.59 -0.39 -11.88
CA GLN A 70 -16.69 -0.94 -12.69
C GLN A 70 -16.22 -1.64 -13.97
N THR A 71 -15.01 -1.33 -14.46
CA THR A 71 -14.49 -1.91 -15.69
C THR A 71 -13.99 -3.33 -15.45
N THR A 72 -13.31 -3.54 -14.32
CA THR A 72 -12.75 -4.85 -13.96
C THR A 72 -13.62 -5.63 -12.98
N GLU A 73 -14.67 -5.01 -12.45
CA GLU A 73 -15.52 -5.56 -11.38
C GLU A 73 -14.70 -5.98 -10.16
N GLU A 74 -13.78 -5.10 -9.73
CA GLU A 74 -12.88 -5.31 -8.60
C GLU A 74 -13.00 -4.19 -7.56
N TYR A 75 -12.89 -4.56 -6.29
CA TYR A 75 -12.75 -3.61 -5.19
C TYR A 75 -11.31 -3.13 -5.10
N LEU A 76 -11.14 -1.83 -4.93
CA LEU A 76 -9.84 -1.21 -4.75
C LEU A 76 -9.56 -1.08 -3.25
N PHE A 77 -8.47 -1.67 -2.78
CA PHE A 77 -7.99 -1.56 -1.41
C PHE A 77 -6.68 -0.78 -1.36
N TYR A 78 -6.61 0.25 -0.52
CA TYR A 78 -5.38 0.99 -0.21
C TYR A 78 -5.04 0.91 1.28
N ASP A 79 -3.77 1.14 1.61
CA ASP A 79 -3.39 1.45 2.99
C ASP A 79 -3.98 2.79 3.44
N CYS A 80 -4.84 2.74 4.45
CA CYS A 80 -5.52 3.91 4.99
C CYS A 80 -5.06 4.27 6.42
N SER A 81 -3.88 3.81 6.84
CA SER A 81 -3.26 4.29 8.07
C SER A 81 -2.83 5.76 7.94
N ALA A 82 -2.91 6.54 9.03
CA ALA A 82 -2.70 8.00 8.98
C ALA A 82 -1.34 8.44 8.41
N GLU A 83 -0.30 7.64 8.60
CA GLU A 83 1.05 7.87 8.10
C GLU A 83 1.58 6.59 7.45
N SER A 84 2.51 6.71 6.51
CA SER A 84 3.08 5.58 5.77
C SER A 84 3.33 4.39 6.69
N PRO A 85 2.91 3.17 6.37
CA PRO A 85 2.91 2.03 7.31
C PRO A 85 4.27 1.82 7.98
N LYS A 86 4.31 1.76 9.33
CA LYS A 86 5.57 1.76 10.10
C LYS A 86 6.49 0.58 9.75
N GLY A 87 5.92 -0.60 9.49
CA GLY A 87 6.66 -1.80 9.12
C GLY A 87 7.26 -1.74 7.70
N ARG A 88 7.00 -0.67 6.95
CA ARG A 88 7.42 -0.50 5.54
C ARG A 88 8.19 0.80 5.30
N ARG A 89 8.74 1.39 6.36
CA ARG A 89 9.58 2.61 6.28
C ARG A 89 11.07 2.28 6.19
N SER A 90 11.87 3.30 5.92
CA SER A 90 13.35 3.22 5.85
C SER A 90 13.86 2.31 4.75
N VAL A 91 13.11 2.22 3.65
CA VAL A 91 13.46 1.42 2.47
C VAL A 91 13.79 2.31 1.27
N CYS A 92 14.76 1.87 0.48
CA CYS A 92 15.01 2.45 -0.86
C CYS A 92 13.93 1.98 -1.83
N TYR A 93 13.91 2.55 -3.04
CA TYR A 93 12.83 2.30 -4.00
C TYR A 93 12.78 0.84 -4.46
N ASP A 94 13.85 0.30 -5.06
CA ASP A 94 13.86 -1.05 -5.63
C ASP A 94 15.17 -1.84 -5.38
N ARG A 95 15.21 -3.08 -5.90
CA ARG A 95 16.34 -4.02 -5.75
C ARG A 95 17.65 -3.48 -6.34
N GLU A 96 17.61 -2.91 -7.54
CA GLU A 96 18.80 -2.35 -8.17
C GLU A 96 19.36 -1.19 -7.31
N ALA A 97 18.48 -0.34 -6.80
CA ALA A 97 18.85 0.74 -5.89
C ALA A 97 19.48 0.21 -4.58
N LEU A 98 18.90 -0.84 -3.98
CA LEU A 98 19.44 -1.52 -2.80
C LEU A 98 20.84 -2.09 -3.05
N GLU A 99 21.04 -2.72 -4.20
CA GLU A 99 22.31 -3.35 -4.57
C GLU A 99 23.42 -2.33 -4.89
N SER A 100 23.05 -1.18 -5.46
CA SER A 100 23.98 -0.10 -5.81
C SER A 100 24.68 0.52 -4.59
N ARG A 101 24.08 0.41 -3.40
CA ARG A 101 24.65 0.97 -2.17
C ARG A 101 25.85 0.16 -1.68
N LYS A 102 26.90 0.84 -1.24
CA LYS A 102 28.10 0.20 -0.67
C LYS A 102 28.13 0.19 0.86
N LYS A 103 27.44 1.15 1.49
CA LYS A 103 27.39 1.35 2.95
C LYS A 103 25.96 1.68 3.36
N HIS A 104 25.60 1.31 4.58
CA HIS A 104 24.27 1.55 5.15
C HIS A 104 23.15 1.10 4.21
N LYS A 105 23.16 -0.18 3.82
CA LYS A 105 22.05 -0.74 3.03
C LYS A 105 20.82 -0.81 3.93
N PRO A 106 19.63 -0.35 3.49
CA PRO A 106 18.42 -0.65 4.20
C PRO A 106 18.16 -2.16 4.12
N GLU A 107 17.31 -2.67 5.01
CA GLU A 107 17.00 -4.10 5.07
C GLU A 107 16.34 -4.61 3.78
N ASN A 108 15.52 -3.76 3.15
CA ASN A 108 14.76 -4.13 1.95
C ASN A 108 14.49 -2.92 1.05
N SER A 109 13.82 -3.16 -0.08
CA SER A 109 13.30 -2.14 -0.98
C SER A 109 11.77 -2.09 -0.98
N ALA A 110 11.19 -0.96 -1.37
CA ALA A 110 9.74 -0.78 -1.43
C ALA A 110 9.09 -1.75 -2.43
N ILE A 111 9.66 -1.87 -3.63
CA ILE A 111 9.15 -2.77 -4.67
C ILE A 111 9.23 -4.25 -4.23
N ASP A 112 10.32 -4.68 -3.60
CA ASP A 112 10.45 -6.07 -3.15
C ASP A 112 9.46 -6.40 -2.02
N LEU A 113 9.27 -5.48 -1.07
CA LEU A 113 8.28 -5.66 0.00
C LEU A 113 6.86 -5.74 -0.59
N ALA A 114 6.50 -4.84 -1.51
CA ALA A 114 5.21 -4.87 -2.17
C ALA A 114 4.99 -6.19 -2.95
N THR A 115 5.99 -6.59 -3.73
CA THR A 115 5.97 -7.86 -4.49
C THR A 115 5.82 -9.07 -3.58
N ALA A 116 6.54 -9.10 -2.46
CA ALA A 116 6.45 -10.19 -1.49
C ALA A 116 5.03 -10.32 -0.91
N MET A 117 4.37 -9.19 -0.63
CA MET A 117 2.97 -9.15 -0.15
C MET A 117 1.94 -9.36 -1.27
N GLY A 118 2.34 -9.37 -2.55
CA GLY A 118 1.40 -9.47 -3.68
C GLY A 118 0.56 -8.20 -3.90
N ILE A 119 1.12 -7.03 -3.57
CA ILE A 119 0.48 -5.73 -3.73
C ILE A 119 1.35 -4.83 -4.61
N GLU A 120 0.77 -3.74 -5.10
CA GLU A 120 1.50 -2.71 -5.84
C GLU A 120 1.73 -1.48 -4.96
N LEU A 121 2.66 -0.61 -5.35
CA LEU A 121 2.71 0.76 -4.81
C LEU A 121 1.57 1.56 -5.43
N LEU A 122 1.05 2.55 -4.71
CA LEU A 122 0.15 3.55 -5.31
C LEU A 122 0.84 4.28 -6.47
N THR A 123 0.10 4.62 -7.52
CA THR A 123 0.52 5.66 -8.48
C THR A 123 0.42 7.05 -7.84
N GLU A 124 0.93 8.08 -8.51
CA GLU A 124 0.72 9.46 -8.06
C GLU A 124 -0.77 9.82 -8.02
N GLU A 125 -1.52 9.40 -9.04
CA GLU A 125 -2.96 9.65 -9.16
C GLU A 125 -3.72 8.98 -8.01
N GLN A 126 -3.46 7.69 -7.75
CA GLN A 126 -4.07 6.95 -6.64
C GLN A 126 -3.70 7.55 -5.28
N TYR A 127 -2.48 8.06 -5.13
CA TYR A 127 -2.07 8.77 -3.94
C TYR A 127 -2.87 10.06 -3.74
N ARG A 128 -3.16 10.81 -4.82
CA ARG A 128 -4.00 12.01 -4.76
C ARG A 128 -5.45 11.66 -4.43
N GLU A 129 -6.00 10.63 -5.05
CA GLU A 129 -7.36 10.12 -4.76
C GLU A 129 -7.51 9.72 -3.29
N LEU A 130 -6.52 9.02 -2.72
CA LEU A 130 -6.50 8.68 -1.29
C LEU A 130 -6.64 9.94 -0.41
N GLN A 131 -6.03 11.05 -0.80
CA GLN A 131 -6.03 12.30 0.00
C GLN A 131 -7.37 13.03 -0.02
N GLU A 132 -8.27 12.69 -0.95
CA GLU A 132 -9.66 13.16 -0.93
C GLU A 132 -10.51 12.41 0.11
N LEU A 133 -10.06 11.21 0.52
CA LEU A 133 -10.74 10.37 1.52
C LEU A 133 -10.32 10.68 2.97
N GLY A 134 -9.29 11.50 3.14
CA GLY A 134 -8.76 11.87 4.45
C GLY A 134 -7.35 12.47 4.38
N ASN A 135 -6.84 12.85 5.55
CA ASN A 135 -5.52 13.45 5.66
C ASN A 135 -4.47 12.39 5.97
N PHE A 136 -3.62 12.08 4.99
CA PHE A 136 -2.61 11.04 5.12
C PHE A 136 -1.20 11.60 4.90
N ASP A 137 -0.20 10.96 5.53
CA ASP A 137 1.23 11.30 5.43
C ASP A 137 1.54 12.76 5.78
N LEU A 138 0.95 13.26 6.87
CA LEU A 138 1.21 14.62 7.37
C LEU A 138 2.60 14.77 8.03
N LYS A 139 3.24 13.65 8.37
CA LYS A 139 4.57 13.60 9.01
C LYS A 139 5.53 12.66 8.28
N THR A 140 5.03 11.82 7.40
CA THR A 140 5.83 10.92 6.57
C THR A 140 5.77 11.30 5.09
N SER A 141 6.38 10.47 4.26
CA SER A 141 6.31 10.50 2.81
C SER A 141 6.26 9.05 2.28
N SER A 142 5.63 8.86 1.13
CA SER A 142 5.44 7.53 0.55
C SER A 142 6.02 7.48 -0.86
N TRP A 143 6.86 6.47 -1.14
CA TRP A 143 7.20 6.11 -2.51
C TRP A 143 5.91 5.79 -3.28
N VAL A 144 5.85 6.24 -4.53
CA VAL A 144 4.80 5.93 -5.48
C VAL A 144 5.43 5.30 -6.72
N GLN A 145 4.62 4.69 -7.59
CA GLN A 145 5.12 4.08 -8.82
C GLN A 145 5.90 5.10 -9.65
N THR A 146 7.19 4.84 -9.83
CA THR A 146 8.07 5.74 -10.58
C THR A 146 8.01 5.42 -12.06
N PRO A 147 7.75 6.43 -12.93
CA PRO A 147 7.81 6.27 -14.37
C PRO A 147 9.17 5.73 -14.84
N ALA A 148 9.14 4.76 -15.76
CA ALA A 148 10.34 4.12 -16.29
C ALA A 148 11.42 5.11 -16.82
N PRO A 149 11.07 6.22 -17.50
CA PRO A 149 12.08 7.20 -17.93
C PRO A 149 12.84 7.85 -16.77
N ILE A 150 12.16 8.17 -15.66
CA ILE A 150 12.79 8.72 -14.45
C ILE A 150 13.68 7.65 -13.81
N ARG A 151 13.16 6.43 -13.71
CA ARG A 151 13.90 5.34 -13.07
C ARG A 151 15.17 4.95 -13.84
N LYS A 152 15.13 4.98 -15.17
CA LYS A 152 16.28 4.72 -16.04
C LYS A 152 17.43 5.73 -15.82
N LEU A 153 17.11 6.93 -15.34
CA LEU A 153 18.09 7.97 -14.98
C LEU A 153 18.51 7.92 -13.50
N GLY A 154 18.10 6.88 -12.77
CA GLY A 154 18.46 6.65 -11.36
C GLY A 154 17.53 7.34 -10.35
N GLY A 155 16.47 8.01 -10.80
CA GLY A 155 15.51 8.70 -9.94
C GLY A 155 14.36 7.80 -9.46
N ALA A 156 13.70 8.22 -8.38
CA ALA A 156 12.42 7.71 -7.94
C ALA A 156 11.56 8.86 -7.38
N ILE A 157 10.24 8.75 -7.51
CA ILE A 157 9.29 9.76 -7.06
C ILE A 157 8.52 9.31 -5.80
N PHE A 158 8.17 10.29 -4.98
CA PHE A 158 7.45 10.09 -3.72
C PHE A 158 6.54 11.27 -3.45
N CYS A 159 5.51 11.06 -2.63
CA CYS A 159 4.55 12.09 -2.26
C CYS A 159 4.47 12.29 -0.73
N ASP A 160 4.06 13.48 -0.33
CA ASP A 160 3.54 13.79 1.01
C ASP A 160 2.40 14.82 0.95
N ARG A 161 1.75 15.08 2.09
CA ARG A 161 0.78 16.17 2.22
C ARG A 161 1.27 17.22 3.21
N ARG A 162 1.46 18.45 2.75
CA ARG A 162 1.86 19.60 3.57
C ARG A 162 0.99 20.78 3.19
N TYR A 163 0.65 21.64 4.16
CA TYR A 163 -0.19 22.82 3.91
C TYR A 163 -1.47 22.49 3.15
N ASP A 164 -2.10 21.37 3.51
CA ASP A 164 -3.29 20.84 2.84
C ASP A 164 -3.14 20.60 1.33
N THR A 165 -1.91 20.36 0.88
CA THR A 165 -1.57 20.16 -0.54
C THR A 165 -0.73 18.90 -0.70
N VAL A 166 -1.05 18.10 -1.72
CA VAL A 166 -0.23 16.95 -2.11
C VAL A 166 0.94 17.43 -2.95
N PHE A 167 2.15 17.18 -2.44
CA PHE A 167 3.39 17.44 -3.16
C PHE A 167 3.99 16.16 -3.69
N MET A 168 4.43 16.19 -4.95
CA MET A 168 5.30 15.17 -5.52
C MET A 168 6.74 15.70 -5.55
N TYR A 169 7.68 14.84 -5.19
CA TYR A 169 9.11 15.12 -5.22
C TYR A 169 9.85 13.97 -5.89
N HIS A 170 11.16 14.16 -6.08
CA HIS A 170 12.06 13.14 -6.56
C HIS A 170 13.27 12.99 -5.63
N ASN A 171 13.89 11.82 -5.61
CA ASN A 171 15.23 11.57 -5.06
C ASN A 171 15.93 10.52 -5.93
N GLY A 172 17.19 10.21 -5.64
CA GLY A 172 17.80 8.98 -6.13
C GLY A 172 17.03 7.76 -5.61
N ALA A 173 16.84 6.74 -6.44
CA ALA A 173 16.10 5.53 -6.08
C ALA A 173 16.71 4.80 -4.87
N ASP A 174 18.00 4.98 -4.61
CA ASP A 174 18.73 4.40 -3.49
C ASP A 174 18.49 5.13 -2.16
N SER A 175 17.95 6.35 -2.20
CA SER A 175 17.66 7.15 -1.01
C SER A 175 16.65 6.45 -0.10
N TYR A 176 16.82 6.57 1.21
CA TYR A 176 15.84 6.11 2.19
C TYR A 176 15.91 6.96 3.44
N TYR A 177 14.78 7.13 4.12
CA TYR A 177 14.65 7.97 5.31
C TYR A 177 13.73 7.29 6.32
N ALA A 178 13.96 7.56 7.61
CA ALA A 178 13.15 6.99 8.70
C ALA A 178 11.65 7.29 8.54
N ALA A 179 11.32 8.47 8.00
CA ALA A 179 9.96 8.92 7.75
C ALA A 179 9.46 8.62 6.33
N ARG A 180 10.15 7.78 5.53
CA ARG A 180 9.73 7.40 4.20
C ARG A 180 9.40 5.92 4.12
N GLY A 181 8.19 5.61 3.68
CA GLY A 181 7.77 4.23 3.37
C GLY A 181 7.09 4.18 2.01
N PHE A 182 6.06 3.35 1.89
CA PHE A 182 5.18 3.32 0.74
C PHE A 182 3.78 2.85 1.17
N ARG A 183 2.77 3.24 0.39
CA ARG A 183 1.41 2.75 0.52
C ARG A 183 1.15 1.74 -0.59
N GLY A 184 0.43 0.69 -0.23
CA GLY A 184 0.08 -0.42 -1.08
C GLY A 184 -1.31 -0.27 -1.67
N SER A 185 -1.47 -0.79 -2.89
CA SER A 185 -2.76 -1.01 -3.56
C SER A 185 -2.96 -2.47 -3.88
N LEU A 186 -4.20 -2.92 -3.72
CA LEU A 186 -4.65 -4.25 -4.09
C LEU A 186 -6.02 -4.18 -4.75
N LYS A 187 -6.18 -4.84 -5.90
CA LYS A 187 -7.50 -5.10 -6.50
C LYS A 187 -8.00 -6.48 -6.08
N VAL A 188 -9.28 -6.58 -5.72
CA VAL A 188 -9.94 -7.80 -5.22
C VAL A 188 -11.20 -8.11 -6.00
#